data_AF-A0A7H1PV19-F1
#
_entry.id   AF-A0A7H1PV19-F1
#
_cell.length_a   1.000
_cell.length_b   1.000
_cell.length_c   1.000
_cell.angle_alpha   90.00
_cell.angle_beta   90.00
_cell.angle_gamma   90.00
#
_symmetry.space_group_name_H-M   'P 1'
#
loop_
_entity.id
_entity.type
_entity.pdbx_description
1 polymer ?
#
loop_
_entity_poly.entity_id
_entity_poly.type
_entity_poly.pdbx_seq_one_letter_code
_entity_poly.pdbx_strand_id
1 'polypeptide(L)'
;MSDGISDESADVVGVLTEQVETRFGMGMDQLKAAVAAAPAANPDATGIVKWHGLLVEAQLVLERAEDDLLAALQSQPSEVDDPTMGLALRVNAAVTARDGRAMVVRWLLDPDAPGKKDLAAERLARLRPPRTGPAIQTSAPNRPAGTAAPATAWRSTGAVR
;
A
#
# COMPACT_ATOMS: atom_id res chain seq x y z
N MET A 1 -0.63 37.86 -20.31
CA MET A 1 -0.23 36.47 -20.63
C MET A 1 0.34 35.93 -19.34
N SER A 2 -0.37 35.01 -18.70
CA SER A 2 0.06 34.39 -17.44
C SER A 2 0.93 33.20 -17.82
N ASP A 3 2.21 33.21 -17.44
CA ASP A 3 3.06 32.04 -17.51
C ASP A 3 2.54 31.02 -16.50
N GLY A 4 1.65 30.15 -16.97
CA GLY A 4 1.11 29.01 -16.25
C GLY A 4 2.11 27.86 -16.22
N ILE A 5 3.24 28.07 -15.53
CA ILE A 5 4.01 26.96 -14.96
C ILE A 5 3.49 26.79 -13.54
N SER A 6 2.24 26.37 -13.43
CA SER A 6 1.67 25.98 -12.15
C SER A 6 2.31 24.65 -11.73
N ASP A 7 3.25 24.73 -10.79
CA ASP A 7 3.45 23.69 -9.77
C ASP A 7 3.84 22.27 -10.25
N GLU A 8 4.57 22.15 -11.37
CA GLU A 8 5.00 20.82 -11.87
C GLU A 8 6.22 20.25 -11.13
N SER A 9 6.80 21.03 -10.20
CA SER A 9 7.88 20.59 -9.30
C SER A 9 7.46 20.70 -7.83
N ALA A 10 6.19 20.40 -7.52
CA ALA A 10 5.79 20.26 -6.13
C ALA A 10 6.63 19.14 -5.48
N ASP A 11 7.32 19.48 -4.38
CA ASP A 11 8.10 18.52 -3.60
C ASP A 11 7.20 17.34 -3.22
N VAL A 12 7.65 16.11 -3.55
CA VAL A 12 6.89 14.86 -3.31
C VAL A 12 6.47 14.75 -1.86
N VAL A 13 7.31 15.20 -0.92
CA VAL A 13 6.98 15.21 0.51
C VAL A 13 5.88 16.22 0.80
N GLY A 14 5.99 17.45 0.29
CA GLY A 14 4.95 18.48 0.38
C GLY A 14 3.58 18.00 -0.11
N VAL A 15 3.51 17.48 -1.33
CA VAL A 15 2.26 16.97 -1.94
C VAL A 15 1.64 15.86 -1.09
N LEU A 16 2.45 14.88 -0.66
CA LEU A 16 1.94 13.78 0.15
C LEU A 16 1.56 14.23 1.56
N THR A 17 2.23 15.25 2.12
CA THR A 17 1.84 15.87 3.39
C THR A 17 0.46 16.50 3.27
N GLU A 18 0.22 17.30 2.25
CA GLU A 18 -1.09 17.93 2.02
C GLU A 18 -2.21 16.89 1.85
N GLN A 19 -1.93 15.80 1.12
CA GLN A 19 -2.89 14.71 0.95
C GLN A 19 -3.18 13.98 2.27
N VAL A 20 -2.17 13.79 3.12
CA VAL A 20 -2.35 13.26 4.48
C VAL A 20 -3.24 14.20 5.29
N GLU A 21 -2.92 15.48 5.33
CA GLU A 21 -3.66 16.47 6.11
C GLU A 21 -5.12 16.58 5.65
N THR A 22 -5.35 16.58 4.34
CA THR A 22 -6.68 16.55 3.73
C THR A 22 -7.47 15.29 4.16
N ARG A 23 -6.83 14.11 4.14
CA ARG A 23 -7.48 12.85 4.52
C ARG A 23 -7.90 12.82 5.99
N PHE A 24 -7.09 13.39 6.88
CA PHE A 24 -7.34 13.35 8.32
C PHE A 24 -8.01 14.61 8.88
N GLY A 25 -8.15 15.66 8.06
CA GLY A 25 -8.76 16.94 8.44
C GLY A 25 -7.99 17.71 9.51
N MET A 26 -6.68 17.46 9.62
CA MET A 26 -5.80 18.09 10.61
C MET A 26 -4.36 18.15 10.10
N GLY A 27 -3.60 19.13 10.59
CA GLY A 27 -2.18 19.28 10.25
C GLY A 27 -1.34 18.08 10.68
N MET A 28 -0.22 17.85 10.00
CA MET A 28 0.62 16.68 10.19
C MET A 28 1.17 16.57 11.63
N ASP A 29 1.50 17.69 12.26
CA ASP A 29 1.98 17.70 13.64
C ASP A 29 0.87 17.40 14.66
N GLN A 30 -0.36 17.86 14.39
CA GLN A 30 -1.53 17.48 15.18
C GLN A 30 -1.82 15.98 15.04
N LEU A 31 -1.70 15.43 13.83
CA LEU A 31 -1.87 14.00 13.57
C LEU A 31 -0.81 13.17 14.31
N LYS A 32 0.47 13.58 14.27
CA LYS A 32 1.55 12.94 15.04
C LYS A 32 1.24 12.94 16.54
N ALA A 33 0.79 14.07 17.09
CA ALA A 33 0.43 14.18 18.50
C ALA A 33 -0.74 13.26 18.88
N ALA A 34 -1.78 13.21 18.04
CA ALA A 34 -2.94 12.35 18.25
C ALA A 34 -2.56 10.85 18.21
N VAL A 35 -1.72 10.45 17.24
CA VAL A 35 -1.19 9.08 17.14
C VAL A 35 -0.31 8.75 18.35
N ALA A 36 0.54 9.66 18.80
CA ALA A 36 1.38 9.44 19.99
C ALA A 36 0.55 9.25 21.27
N ALA A 37 -0.55 10.01 21.41
CA ALA A 37 -1.43 9.91 22.56
C ALA A 37 -2.26 8.61 22.58
N ALA A 38 -2.71 8.14 21.41
CA ALA A 38 -3.55 6.93 21.32
C ALA A 38 -3.26 6.10 20.05
N PRO A 39 -2.11 5.38 19.98
CA PRO A 39 -1.69 4.66 18.77
C PRO A 39 -2.70 3.59 18.30
N ALA A 40 -3.42 2.97 19.24
CA ALA A 40 -4.39 1.91 18.92
C ALA A 40 -5.76 2.44 18.44
N ALA A 41 -6.04 3.74 18.59
CA ALA A 41 -7.34 4.32 18.23
C ALA A 41 -7.56 4.34 16.72
N ASN A 42 -6.50 4.53 15.92
CA ASN A 42 -6.56 4.49 14.47
C ASN A 42 -5.27 3.85 13.90
N PRO A 43 -5.30 2.55 13.54
CA PRO A 43 -4.12 1.86 13.02
C PRO A 43 -3.66 2.40 11.66
N ASP A 44 -4.57 2.95 10.86
CA ASP A 44 -4.23 3.51 9.54
C ASP A 44 -3.52 4.86 9.69
N ALA A 45 -3.96 5.71 10.63
CA ALA A 45 -3.27 6.95 10.99
C ALA A 45 -1.85 6.65 11.53
N THR A 46 -1.71 5.63 12.37
CA THR A 46 -0.41 5.19 12.88
C THR A 46 0.52 4.73 11.76
N GLY A 47 -0.01 3.96 10.80
CA GLY A 47 0.73 3.55 9.61
C GLY A 47 1.18 4.74 8.77
N ILE A 48 0.26 5.67 8.46
CA ILE A 48 0.55 6.89 7.70
C ILE A 48 1.65 7.71 8.38
N VAL A 49 1.53 8.01 9.67
CA VAL A 49 2.51 8.85 10.39
C VAL A 49 3.90 8.22 10.36
N LYS A 50 3.98 6.91 10.56
CA LYS A 50 5.26 6.18 10.46
C LYS A 50 5.88 6.30 9.08
N TRP A 51 5.12 6.01 8.03
CA TRP A 51 5.65 5.97 6.67
C TRP A 51 5.93 7.36 6.10
N HIS A 52 5.16 8.37 6.50
CA HIS A 52 5.47 9.77 6.22
C HIS A 52 6.78 10.20 6.87
N GLY A 53 7.01 9.85 8.14
CA GLY A 53 8.30 10.11 8.79
C GLY A 53 9.49 9.51 8.04
N LEU A 54 9.36 8.25 7.60
CA LEU A 54 10.39 7.59 6.78
C LEU A 54 10.60 8.25 5.41
N LEU A 55 9.54 8.84 4.83
CA LEU A 55 9.64 9.59 3.58
C LEU A 55 10.42 10.90 3.79
N VAL A 56 10.13 11.65 4.87
CA VAL A 56 10.86 12.87 5.24
C VAL A 56 12.34 12.56 5.47
N GLU A 57 12.65 11.48 6.20
CA GLU A 57 14.04 11.04 6.40
C GLU A 57 14.73 10.69 5.09
N ALA A 58 14.05 10.00 4.17
CA ALA A 58 14.62 9.64 2.86
C ALA A 58 14.88 10.88 1.99
N GLN A 59 14.02 11.90 2.08
CA GLN A 59 14.21 13.17 1.38
C GLN A 59 15.44 13.92 1.89
N LEU A 60 15.64 13.99 3.21
CA LEU A 60 16.86 14.59 3.79
C LEU A 60 18.15 13.87 3.37
N VAL A 61 18.10 12.53 3.27
CA VAL A 61 19.23 11.73 2.79
C VAL A 61 19.52 12.01 1.31
N LEU A 62 18.48 12.20 0.49
CA LEU A 62 18.63 12.56 -0.91
C LEU A 62 19.28 13.93 -1.07
N GLU A 63 18.75 14.95 -0.39
CA GLU A 63 19.29 16.32 -0.42
C GLU A 63 20.77 16.33 -0.03
N ARG A 64 21.14 15.58 1.02
CA ARG A 64 22.53 15.48 1.44
C ARG A 64 23.42 14.81 0.39
N ALA A 65 22.93 13.74 -0.25
CA ALA A 65 23.68 13.05 -1.30
C ALA A 65 23.87 13.93 -2.53
N GLU A 66 22.87 14.72 -2.89
CA GLU A 66 22.92 15.70 -3.99
C GLU A 66 23.92 16.81 -3.68
N ASP A 67 23.90 17.38 -2.48
CA ASP A 67 24.86 18.38 -2.03
C ASP A 67 26.30 17.85 -2.10
N ASP A 68 26.54 16.64 -1.60
CA ASP A 68 27.87 16.02 -1.63
C ASP A 68 28.36 15.77 -3.07
N LEU A 69 27.46 15.37 -3.99
CA LEU A 69 27.78 15.21 -5.41
C LEU A 69 28.07 16.55 -6.08
N LEU A 70 27.23 17.56 -5.83
CA LEU A 70 27.40 18.91 -6.36
C LEU A 70 28.74 19.51 -5.91
N ALA A 71 29.09 19.36 -4.63
CA ALA A 71 30.35 19.83 -4.09
C ALA A 71 31.56 19.15 -4.76
N ALA A 72 31.48 17.84 -5.02
CA ALA A 72 32.54 17.11 -5.74
C ALA A 72 32.71 17.62 -7.18
N LEU A 73 31.60 17.76 -7.92
CA LEU A 73 31.61 18.24 -9.30
C LEU A 73 32.14 19.68 -9.42
N GLN A 74 31.81 20.54 -8.46
CA GLN A 74 32.34 21.91 -8.41
C GLN A 74 33.85 21.96 -8.14
N SER A 75 34.39 20.99 -7.39
CA SER A 75 35.81 20.92 -7.08
C SER A 75 36.67 20.43 -8.26
N GLN A 76 36.10 19.59 -9.14
CA GLN A 76 36.80 18.99 -10.29
C GLN A 76 35.88 18.92 -11.52
N PRO A 77 35.73 20.03 -12.27
CA PRO A 77 34.75 20.13 -13.35
C PRO A 77 35.18 19.45 -14.67
N SER A 78 36.42 18.97 -14.79
CA SER A 78 36.98 18.48 -16.06
C SER A 78 36.81 16.98 -16.33
N GLU A 79 36.64 16.15 -15.29
CA GLU A 79 36.46 14.70 -15.43
C GLU A 79 35.73 14.12 -14.21
N VAL A 80 34.83 13.16 -14.44
CA VAL A 80 34.16 12.40 -13.38
C VAL A 80 35.01 11.19 -13.04
N ASP A 81 35.68 11.24 -11.90
CA ASP A 81 36.48 10.14 -11.37
C ASP A 81 35.63 9.07 -10.68
N ASP A 82 36.24 7.91 -10.38
CA ASP A 82 35.58 6.80 -9.70
C ASP A 82 34.92 7.20 -8.36
N PRO A 83 35.55 8.05 -7.50
CA PRO A 83 34.89 8.62 -6.32
C PRO A 83 33.62 9.42 -6.63
N THR A 84 33.64 10.30 -7.64
CA THR A 84 32.47 11.10 -8.05
C THR A 84 31.38 10.20 -8.63
N MET A 85 31.75 9.15 -9.35
CA MET A 85 30.80 8.13 -9.79
C MET A 85 30.14 7.41 -8.60
N GLY A 86 30.89 7.12 -7.54
CA GLY A 86 30.35 6.57 -6.29
C GLY A 86 29.32 7.48 -5.61
N LEU A 87 29.53 8.80 -5.64
CA LEU A 87 28.55 9.79 -5.18
C LEU A 87 27.27 9.78 -6.01
N ALA A 88 27.38 9.70 -7.33
CA ALA A 88 26.21 9.60 -8.22
C ALA A 88 25.39 8.33 -7.95
N LEU A 89 26.05 7.20 -7.68
CA LEU A 89 25.36 5.97 -7.29
C LEU A 89 24.64 6.10 -5.94
N ARG A 90 25.19 6.87 -4.99
CA ARG A 90 24.50 7.16 -3.72
C ARG A 90 23.25 7.99 -3.92
N VAL A 91 23.28 9.00 -4.79
CA VAL A 91 22.08 9.78 -5.16
C VAL A 91 21.01 8.86 -5.73
N ASN A 92 21.35 7.97 -6.67
CA ASN A 92 20.40 7.00 -7.23
C ASN A 92 19.78 6.08 -6.17
N ALA A 93 20.57 5.62 -5.21
CA ALA A 93 20.07 4.82 -4.09
C ALA A 93 19.12 5.62 -3.18
N ALA A 94 19.43 6.89 -2.92
CA ALA A 94 18.58 7.78 -2.12
C ALA A 94 17.24 8.09 -2.82
N VAL A 95 17.26 8.37 -4.13
CA VAL A 95 16.03 8.53 -4.93
C VAL A 95 15.17 7.28 -4.87
N THR A 96 15.78 6.11 -5.07
CA THR A 96 15.07 4.82 -5.00
C THR A 96 14.40 4.62 -3.64
N ALA A 97 15.09 4.99 -2.55
CA ALA A 97 14.54 4.91 -1.20
C ALA A 97 13.35 5.87 -1.03
N ARG A 98 13.50 7.15 -1.42
CA ARG A 98 12.43 8.17 -1.36
C ARG A 98 11.20 7.70 -2.11
N ASP A 99 11.37 7.25 -3.34
CA ASP A 99 10.26 6.82 -4.21
C ASP A 99 9.55 5.59 -3.64
N GLY A 100 10.32 4.64 -3.10
CA GLY A 100 9.76 3.49 -2.39
C GLY A 100 8.91 3.91 -1.17
N ARG A 101 9.33 4.93 -0.40
CA ARG A 101 8.54 5.45 0.73
C ARG A 101 7.30 6.22 0.26
N ALA A 102 7.45 7.06 -0.76
CA ALA A 102 6.35 7.81 -1.37
C ALA A 102 5.26 6.87 -1.92
N MET A 103 5.66 5.79 -2.58
CA MET A 103 4.73 4.75 -3.06
C MET A 103 3.92 4.12 -1.93
N VAL A 104 4.56 3.81 -0.79
CA VAL A 104 3.86 3.23 0.36
C VAL A 104 2.89 4.24 0.99
N VAL A 105 3.29 5.51 1.14
CA VAL A 105 2.39 6.56 1.65
C VAL A 105 1.17 6.72 0.73
N ARG A 106 1.38 6.77 -0.59
CA ARG A 106 0.31 6.84 -1.57
C ARG A 106 -0.62 5.62 -1.53
N TRP A 107 -0.07 4.41 -1.39
CA TRP A 107 -0.86 3.20 -1.17
C TRP A 107 -1.68 3.29 0.12
N LEU A 108 -1.13 3.84 1.21
CA LEU A 108 -1.85 4.03 2.47
C LEU A 108 -2.97 5.08 2.37
N LEU A 109 -2.79 6.12 1.56
CA LEU A 109 -3.78 7.17 1.33
C LEU A 109 -4.96 6.73 0.46
N ASP A 110 -4.75 5.79 -0.46
CA ASP A 110 -5.81 5.30 -1.35
C ASP A 110 -6.65 4.20 -0.66
N PRO A 111 -7.94 4.43 -0.37
CA PRO A 111 -8.81 3.41 0.25
C PRO A 111 -9.06 2.20 -0.65
N ASP A 112 -8.96 2.35 -1.97
CA ASP A 112 -9.21 1.30 -2.97
C ASP A 112 -7.92 0.65 -3.50
N ALA A 113 -6.77 0.96 -2.88
CA ALA A 113 -5.49 0.45 -3.31
C ALA A 113 -5.46 -1.09 -3.40
N PRO A 114 -4.85 -1.67 -4.46
CA PRO A 114 -4.74 -3.12 -4.61
C PRO A 114 -4.15 -3.79 -3.36
N GLY A 115 -4.74 -4.93 -2.97
CA GLY A 115 -4.31 -5.70 -1.80
C GLY A 115 -4.85 -5.21 -0.45
N LYS A 116 -5.47 -4.03 -0.34
CA LYS A 116 -6.04 -3.56 0.94
C LYS A 116 -7.28 -4.33 1.39
N LYS A 117 -8.16 -4.72 0.46
CA LYS A 117 -9.42 -5.41 0.76
C LYS A 117 -9.15 -6.79 1.39
N ASP A 118 -8.16 -7.51 0.87
CA ASP A 118 -7.72 -8.79 1.42
C ASP A 118 -7.04 -8.63 2.79
N LEU A 119 -6.21 -7.59 2.97
CA LEU A 119 -5.62 -7.28 4.27
C LEU A 119 -6.67 -6.89 5.32
N ALA A 120 -7.71 -6.16 4.94
CA ALA A 120 -8.81 -5.83 5.83
C ALA A 120 -9.59 -7.08 6.24
N ALA A 121 -9.86 -7.99 5.30
CA ALA A 121 -10.47 -9.28 5.57
C ALA A 121 -9.59 -10.16 6.49
N GLU A 122 -8.28 -10.16 6.29
CA GLU A 122 -7.32 -10.89 7.12
C GLU A 122 -7.23 -10.30 8.55
N ARG A 123 -7.17 -8.97 8.67
CA ARG A 123 -7.23 -8.27 9.97
C ARG A 123 -8.52 -8.61 10.72
N LEU A 124 -9.65 -8.63 10.03
CA LEU A 124 -10.93 -9.04 10.61
C LEU A 124 -10.93 -10.52 11.05
N ALA A 125 -10.31 -11.41 10.26
CA ALA A 125 -10.16 -12.81 10.61
C ALA A 125 -9.31 -13.00 11.88
N ARG A 126 -8.28 -12.18 12.09
CA ARG A 126 -7.43 -12.19 13.31
C ARG A 126 -8.16 -11.65 14.54
N LEU A 127 -9.11 -10.73 14.38
CA LEU A 127 -9.95 -10.21 15.46
C LEU A 127 -11.10 -11.15 15.82
N ARG A 128 -11.46 -12.08 14.94
CA ARG A 128 -12.45 -13.11 15.24
C ARG A 128 -11.83 -14.08 16.25
N PRO A 129 -12.44 -14.29 17.43
CA PRO A 129 -12.04 -15.37 18.32
C PRO A 129 -12.07 -16.68 17.53
N PRO A 130 -11.14 -17.62 17.76
CA PRO A 130 -11.31 -18.97 17.25
C PRO A 130 -12.70 -19.43 17.70
N ARG A 131 -13.50 -19.94 16.74
CA ARG A 131 -14.79 -20.57 17.02
C ARG A 131 -14.52 -21.87 17.78
N THR A 132 -14.09 -21.74 19.03
CA THR A 132 -13.95 -22.83 19.99
C THR A 132 -15.28 -22.92 20.75
N GLY A 133 -16.38 -23.01 20.00
CA GLY A 133 -17.62 -23.55 20.53
C GLY A 133 -17.62 -25.05 20.23
N PRO A 134 -18.14 -25.91 21.13
CA PRO A 134 -18.33 -27.31 20.80
C PRO A 134 -19.03 -27.39 19.44
N ALA A 135 -18.47 -28.13 18.49
CA ALA A 135 -19.14 -28.40 17.25
C ALA A 135 -20.40 -29.19 17.58
N ILE A 136 -21.53 -28.50 17.76
CA ILE A 136 -22.84 -29.14 17.80
C ILE A 136 -22.98 -29.71 16.39
N GLN A 137 -22.86 -31.03 16.27
CA GLN A 137 -23.16 -31.72 15.02
C GLN A 137 -24.63 -31.46 14.71
N THR A 138 -24.90 -30.50 13.83
CA THR A 138 -26.23 -30.35 13.25
C THR A 138 -26.42 -31.52 12.29
N SER A 139 -27.35 -32.42 12.64
CA SER A 139 -27.80 -33.48 11.74
C SER A 139 -28.15 -32.88 10.38
N ALA A 140 -27.75 -33.57 9.30
CA ALA A 140 -28.06 -33.15 7.95
C ALA A 140 -29.59 -33.01 7.78
N PRO A 141 -30.07 -31.99 7.04
CA PRO A 141 -31.49 -31.83 6.78
C PRO A 141 -32.03 -33.10 6.12
N ASN A 142 -33.10 -33.66 6.70
CA ASN A 142 -33.76 -34.83 6.11
C ASN A 142 -34.36 -34.41 4.76
N ARG A 143 -33.77 -34.93 3.68
CA ARG A 143 -34.28 -34.71 2.32
C ARG A 143 -35.48 -35.64 2.12
N PRO A 144 -36.69 -35.14 1.84
CA PRO A 144 -37.81 -36.00 1.53
C PRO A 144 -37.44 -36.87 0.31
N ALA A 145 -37.74 -38.17 0.41
CA ALA A 145 -37.52 -39.13 -0.65
C ALA A 145 -38.29 -38.66 -1.89
N GLY A 146 -37.55 -38.25 -2.92
CA GLY A 146 -38.12 -37.91 -4.21
C GLY A 146 -38.84 -39.11 -4.80
N THR A 147 -40.08 -38.91 -5.20
CA THR A 147 -40.90 -39.82 -5.99
C THR A 147 -40.08 -40.47 -7.10
N ALA A 148 -40.18 -41.80 -7.22
CA ALA A 148 -39.53 -42.60 -8.24
C ALA A 148 -39.77 -42.00 -9.64
N ALA A 149 -38.69 -41.81 -10.40
CA ALA A 149 -38.76 -41.46 -11.81
C ALA A 149 -39.46 -42.60 -12.59
N PRO A 150 -40.37 -42.30 -13.53
CA PRO A 150 -41.00 -43.33 -14.34
C PRO A 150 -39.96 -43.96 -15.28
N ALA A 151 -39.88 -45.28 -15.26
CA ALA A 151 -39.09 -46.07 -16.19
C ALA A 151 -39.63 -45.91 -17.61
N THR A 152 -38.89 -45.25 -18.49
CA THR A 152 -39.18 -45.25 -19.92
C THR A 152 -38.69 -46.56 -20.52
N ALA A 153 -39.63 -47.48 -20.73
CA ALA A 153 -39.42 -48.71 -21.47
C ALA A 153 -39.27 -48.39 -22.97
N TRP A 154 -38.08 -48.58 -23.53
CA TRP A 154 -37.89 -48.68 -24.98
C TRP A 154 -37.42 -50.10 -25.30
N ARG A 155 -38.34 -50.92 -25.82
CA ARG A 155 -38.00 -52.17 -26.50
C ARG A 155 -38.11 -51.98 -28.02
N SER A 156 -36.94 -52.13 -28.65
CA SER A 156 -36.61 -52.76 -29.94
C SER A 156 -37.66 -52.89 -31.04
N THR A 157 -37.27 -52.48 -32.25
CA THR A 157 -37.26 -53.27 -33.51
C THR A 157 -36.38 -52.49 -34.50
N GLY A 158 -35.57 -53.04 -35.40
CA GLY A 158 -35.30 -54.42 -35.82
C GLY A 158 -34.00 -54.45 -36.65
N ALA A 159 -33.51 -55.65 -36.89
CA ALA A 159 -32.37 -55.93 -37.77
C ALA A 159 -32.81 -56.06 -39.25
N VAL A 160 -31.80 -56.30 -40.11
CA VAL A 160 -31.84 -56.76 -41.51
C VAL A 160 -31.78 -55.57 -42.50
N ARG A 161 -30.78 -55.41 -43.38
CA ARG A 161 -29.86 -56.34 -44.05
C ARG A 161 -28.56 -55.63 -44.45
#